data_AF-A0A4V2ZXX5-F1
#
_entry.id   AF-A0A4V2ZXX5-F1
#
_cell.length_a   1.000
_cell.length_b   1.000
_cell.length_c   1.000
_cell.angle_alpha   90.00
_cell.angle_beta   90.00
_cell.angle_gamma   90.00
#
_symmetry.space_group_name_H-M   'P 1'
#
loop_
_entity.id
_entity.type
_entity.pdbx_description
1 polymer ?
#
loop_
_entity_poly.entity_id
_entity_poly.type
_entity_poly.pdbx_seq_one_letter_code
_entity_poly.pdbx_strand_id
1 'polypeptide(L)' 'MALGRWLNGRRARNVARLPGDIDALARLVEGVDAERYFDVQAEDTWQEAAGRWPLVAQLLELKAEPRE' A
#
# COMPACT_ATOMS: atom_id res chain seq x y z
N MET A 1 -9.83 1.73 -31.28
CA MET A 1 -9.42 2.70 -30.25
C MET A 1 -9.47 2.00 -28.90
N ALA A 2 -8.37 1.36 -28.51
CA ALA A 2 -8.27 0.51 -27.32
C ALA A 2 -7.32 1.15 -26.31
N LEU A 3 -7.86 1.93 -25.35
CA LEU A 3 -7.09 2.45 -24.19
C LEU A 3 -7.98 2.89 -23.00
N GLY A 4 -9.29 2.65 -23.04
CA GLY A 4 -10.20 3.04 -21.95
C GLY A 4 -10.46 1.96 -20.88
N ARG A 5 -9.88 0.76 -21.04
CA ARG A 5 -10.27 -0.43 -20.25
C ARG A 5 -9.30 -0.81 -19.13
N TRP A 6 -8.17 -0.11 -18.97
CA TRP A 6 -7.18 -0.43 -17.94
C TRP A 6 -7.39 0.33 -16.61
N LEU A 7 -8.12 1.44 -16.62
CA LEU A 7 -8.34 2.28 -15.42
C LEU A 7 -9.62 1.95 -14.64
N ASN A 8 -10.33 0.86 -14.98
CA ASN A 8 -11.59 0.46 -14.34
C ASN A 8 -11.43 -0.78 -13.43
N GLY A 9 -10.43 -0.75 -12.55
CA GLY A 9 -10.30 -1.66 -11.41
C GLY A 9 -11.01 -1.09 -10.18
N ARG A 10 -12.35 -1.05 -10.23
CA ARG A 10 -13.20 -0.55 -9.16
C ARG A 10 -12.95 -1.31 -7.83
N ARG A 11 -12.99 -0.54 -6.74
CA ARG A 11 -13.34 -0.90 -5.33
C ARG A 11 -12.17 -1.18 -4.39
N ALA A 12 -11.63 -0.12 -3.80
CA ALA A 12 -11.46 -0.10 -2.35
C ALA A 12 -12.79 0.33 -1.70
N ARG A 13 -13.88 -0.42 -1.96
CA ARG A 13 -15.06 -0.38 -1.08
C ARG A 13 -14.79 -1.43 -0.02
N ASN A 14 -14.49 -1.01 1.21
CA ASN A 14 -14.47 -1.84 2.43
C ASN A 14 -14.27 -3.34 2.14
N VAL A 15 -13.07 -3.71 1.70
CA VAL A 15 -12.66 -5.11 1.78
C VAL A 15 -12.37 -5.28 3.25
N ALA A 16 -13.26 -5.96 3.99
CA ALA A 16 -12.89 -6.49 5.30
C ALA A 16 -11.51 -7.14 5.10
N ARG A 17 -10.46 -6.54 5.70
CA ARG A 17 -9.08 -7.00 5.52
C ARG A 17 -9.12 -8.48 5.85
N LEU A 18 -8.95 -9.32 4.83
CA LEU A 18 -8.62 -10.71 5.07
C LEU A 18 -7.36 -10.69 5.95
N PRO A 19 -7.26 -11.57 6.96
CA PRO A 19 -6.08 -11.61 7.81
C PRO A 19 -4.84 -11.64 6.91
N GLY A 20 -3.90 -10.74 7.17
CA GLY A 20 -2.66 -10.72 6.40
C GLY A 20 -1.91 -12.04 6.59
N ASP A 21 -0.95 -12.32 5.71
CA ASP A 21 -0.16 -13.55 5.80
C ASP A 21 0.53 -13.69 7.17
N ILE A 22 0.89 -12.57 7.81
CA ILE A 22 1.44 -12.56 9.17
C ILE A 22 0.41 -12.91 10.25
N ASP A 23 -0.84 -12.47 10.11
CA ASP A 23 -1.94 -12.82 11.04
C ASP A 23 -2.26 -14.32 10.93
N ALA A 24 -2.18 -14.87 9.72
CA ALA A 24 -2.32 -16.31 9.49
C ALA A 24 -1.15 -17.07 10.11
N LEU A 25 0.09 -16.58 9.96
CA LEU A 25 1.29 -17.19 10.55
C LEU A 25 1.24 -17.20 12.08
N ALA A 26 0.83 -16.10 12.70
CA ALA A 26 0.68 -15.98 14.16
C ALA A 26 -0.30 -17.00 14.77
N ARG A 27 -1.27 -17.48 13.97
CA ARG A 27 -2.21 -18.53 14.41
C ARG A 27 -1.64 -19.95 14.31
N LEU A 28 -0.63 -20.15 13.46
CA LEU A 28 -0.10 -21.47 13.12
C LEU A 28 1.24 -21.76 13.81
N VAL A 29 1.98 -20.72 14.19
CA VAL A 29 3.34 -20.82 14.73
C VAL A 29 3.41 -20.19 16.12
N GLU A 30 3.73 -21.01 17.11
CA GLU A 30 3.94 -20.55 18.48
C GLU A 30 5.12 -19.58 18.56
N GLY A 31 4.93 -18.44 19.22
CA GLY A 31 5.94 -17.40 19.37
C GLY A 31 5.97 -16.33 18.27
N VAL A 32 5.14 -16.46 17.22
CA VAL A 32 4.91 -15.37 16.25
C VAL A 32 3.81 -14.45 16.79
N ASP A 33 4.17 -13.18 16.98
CA ASP A 33 3.26 -12.11 17.42
C ASP A 33 3.09 -11.09 16.29
N ALA A 34 1.90 -11.07 15.68
CA ALA A 34 1.58 -10.15 14.59
C ALA A 34 1.58 -8.68 15.02
N GLU A 35 1.23 -8.37 16.27
CA GLU A 35 1.22 -7.00 16.79
C GLU A 35 2.65 -6.45 16.98
N ARG A 36 3.63 -7.35 17.09
CA ARG A 36 5.05 -7.01 17.20
C ARG A 36 5.83 -7.23 15.91
N TYR A 37 5.17 -7.68 14.84
CA TYR A 37 5.82 -7.86 13.55
C TYR A 37 6.09 -6.50 12.91
N PHE A 38 7.37 -6.18 12.77
CA PHE A 38 7.83 -5.01 12.05
C PHE A 38 8.45 -5.43 10.72
N ASP A 39 7.79 -5.07 9.62
CA ASP A 39 8.27 -5.36 8.29
C ASP A 39 9.25 -4.27 7.82
N VAL A 40 10.53 -4.47 8.07
CA VAL A 40 11.60 -3.56 7.62
C VAL A 40 11.56 -3.38 6.10
N GLN A 41 11.17 -4.41 5.35
CA GLN A 41 11.07 -4.32 3.88
C GLN A 41 9.90 -3.43 3.46
N ALA A 42 8.80 -3.46 4.21
CA ALA A 42 7.71 -2.53 3.99
C ALA A 42 8.19 -1.09 4.22
N GLU A 43 8.84 -0.79 5.35
CA GLU A 43 9.37 0.56 5.63
C GLU A 43 10.29 1.05 4.50
N ASP A 44 11.28 0.23 4.10
CA ASP A 44 12.20 0.56 3.02
C ASP A 44 11.44 0.84 1.71
N THR A 45 10.48 -0.02 1.35
CA THR A 45 9.64 0.15 0.16
C THR A 45 8.82 1.44 0.20
N TRP A 46 8.28 1.80 1.38
CA TRP A 46 7.52 3.03 1.58
C TRP A 46 8.40 4.26 1.41
N GLN A 47 9.60 4.29 2.01
CA GLN A 47 10.56 5.38 1.87
C GLN A 47 10.99 5.56 0.41
N GLU A 48 11.27 4.44 -0.25
CA GLU A 48 11.61 4.38 -1.66
C GLU A 48 10.48 4.89 -2.57
N ALA A 49 9.23 4.53 -2.29
CA ALA A 49 8.07 5.02 -3.03
C ALA A 49 7.86 6.52 -2.79
N ALA A 50 8.02 6.97 -1.54
CA ALA A 50 7.92 8.39 -1.17
C ALA A 50 8.97 9.24 -1.92
N GLY A 51 10.20 8.74 -2.07
CA GLY A 51 11.24 9.42 -2.84
C GLY A 51 10.90 9.59 -4.34
N ARG A 52 10.13 8.65 -4.91
CA ARG A 52 9.67 8.70 -6.31
C ARG A 52 8.38 9.51 -6.50
N TRP A 53 7.65 9.77 -5.41
CA TRP A 53 6.36 10.44 -5.44
C TRP A 53 6.38 11.81 -6.13
N PRO A 54 7.37 12.70 -5.94
CA PRO A 54 7.38 13.99 -6.61
C PRO A 54 7.42 13.91 -8.14
N LEU A 55 8.09 12.90 -8.70
CA LEU A 55 8.13 12.69 -10.15
C LEU A 55 6.77 12.19 -10.66
N VAL A 56 6.18 11.23 -9.96
CA VAL A 56 4.86 10.69 -10.30
C VAL A 56 3.77 11.77 -10.18
N ALA A 57 3.81 12.57 -9.12
CA ALA A 57 2.88 13.67 -8.90
C ALA A 57 2.94 14.71 -10.03
N GLN A 58 4.13 15.05 -10.52
CA GLN A 58 4.30 15.94 -11.68
C GLN A 58 3.72 15.35 -12.96
N LEU A 59 3.97 14.06 -13.24
CA LEU A 59 3.41 13.37 -14.41
C LEU A 59 1.87 13.34 -14.37
N LEU A 60 1.30 13.26 -13.17
CA LEU A 60 -0.13 13.25 -12.93
C LEU A 60 -0.73 14.67 -12.78
N GLU A 61 0.07 15.72 -12.95
CA GLU A 61 -0.33 17.12 -12.77
C GLU A 61 -0.99 17.41 -11.40
N LEU A 62 -0.59 16.67 -10.37
CA LEU A 62 -1.11 16.83 -9.01
C LEU A 62 -0.46 18.06 -8.36
N LYS A 63 -1.27 19.07 -8.06
CA LYS A 63 -0.83 20.20 -7.23
C LYS A 63 -0.72 19.75 -5.77
N ALA A 64 0.43 20.01 -5.15
CA ALA A 64 0.57 19.90 -3.72
C ALA A 64 -0.14 21.09 -3.07
N GLU A 65 -1.42 20.93 -2.74
CA GLU A 65 -2.12 21.90 -1.90
C GLU A 65 -1.59 21.78 -0.47
N PRO A 66 -1.04 22.85 0.13
CA PRO A 66 -0.64 22.82 1.53
C PRO A 66 -1.86 22.53 2.40
N ARG A 67 -1.70 21.62 3.37
CA ARG A 67 -2.74 21.32 4.35
C ARG A 67 -2.65 22.38 5.46
N GLU A 68 -3.64 23.26 5.54
CA GLU A 68 -3.83 24.21 6.66
C GLU A 68 -4.15 23.48 7.97
#